data_AF-A0A316I3Q8-F1
#
_entry.id   AF-A0A316I3Q8-F1
#
_cell.length_a   1.000
_cell.length_b   1.000
_cell.length_c   1.000
_cell.angle_alpha   90.00
_cell.angle_beta   90.00
_cell.angle_gamma   90.00
#
_symmetry.space_group_name_H-M   'P 1'
#
loop_
_entity.id
_entity.type
_entity.pdbx_description
1 polymer ?
#
loop_
_entity_poly.entity_id
_entity_poly.type
_entity_poly.pdbx_seq_one_letter_code
_entity_poly.pdbx_strand_id
1 'polypeptide(L)'
;MCSTTLITAAQVTKEFDEVYLPLARKAKNAEHRRWPHELMYQEVDPRVQNMLRIGGADQLAGAVRAKKAMACLLYASSVPLGTAEQHLMRHNLGNEAVGAIRAMASRTRGLTPAVMRVLAFLHPEIATGDLAERTMVRLELGIPAELVELGMVLGAELTRAQYLSLLQAGITSPDEVEASDATSLANCLTVSEARATQLQALLHERVRQSNESFAPLLPPPTE
;
A
#
# COMPACT_ATOMS: atom_id res chain seq x y z
N MET A 1 -7.04 -10.27 10.55
CA MET A 1 -5.97 -9.24 10.58
C MET A 1 -6.15 -8.31 9.38
N CYS A 2 -5.92 -7.00 9.51
CA CYS A 2 -6.10 -6.03 8.43
C CYS A 2 -4.76 -5.56 7.82
N SER A 3 -4.82 -4.99 6.62
CA SER A 3 -3.66 -4.48 5.87
C SER A 3 -2.89 -3.41 6.65
N THR A 4 -3.59 -2.53 7.38
CA THR A 4 -2.98 -1.49 8.22
C THR A 4 -2.09 -2.06 9.32
N THR A 5 -2.54 -3.14 9.95
CA THR A 5 -1.76 -3.86 10.98
C THR A 5 -0.51 -4.49 10.38
N LEU A 6 -0.63 -5.09 9.19
CA LEU A 6 0.50 -5.69 8.47
C LEU A 6 1.55 -4.64 8.07
N ILE A 7 1.11 -3.50 7.52
CA ILE A 7 1.97 -2.35 7.19
C ILE A 7 2.71 -1.84 8.42
N THR A 8 2.01 -1.75 9.56
CA THR A 8 2.61 -1.28 10.81
C THR A 8 3.63 -2.27 11.37
N ALA A 9 3.32 -3.57 11.35
CA ALA A 9 4.23 -4.61 11.81
C ALA A 9 5.55 -4.61 11.04
N ALA A 10 5.51 -4.33 9.72
CA ALA A 10 6.72 -4.19 8.92
C ALA A 10 7.65 -3.06 9.37
N GLN A 11 7.14 -2.01 10.03
CA GLN A 11 7.97 -0.89 10.50
C GLN A 11 8.79 -1.22 11.74
N VAL A 12 8.53 -2.35 12.42
CA VAL A 12 9.30 -2.81 13.59
C VAL A 12 10.65 -3.42 13.19
N THR A 13 10.80 -3.78 11.91
CA THR A 13 12.01 -4.40 11.37
C THR A 13 13.19 -3.43 11.36
N LYS A 14 14.42 -3.94 11.57
CA LYS A 14 15.64 -3.11 11.63
C LYS A 14 15.97 -2.51 10.26
N GLU A 15 15.57 -3.19 9.21
CA GLU A 15 15.64 -2.77 7.82
C GLU A 15 14.97 -1.43 7.56
N PHE A 16 14.03 -1.02 8.41
CA PHE A 16 13.39 0.27 8.34
C PHE A 16 14.09 1.36 9.11
N ASP A 17 15.00 1.07 10.05
CA ASP A 17 15.70 2.10 10.82
C ASP A 17 16.61 2.95 9.92
N GLU A 18 17.10 2.39 8.81
CA GLU A 18 17.98 3.05 7.83
C GLU A 18 17.24 3.92 6.82
N VAL A 19 15.93 3.73 6.63
CA VAL A 19 15.14 4.55 5.69
C VAL A 19 14.88 5.92 6.33
N TYR A 20 15.45 6.97 5.76
CA TYR A 20 15.33 8.31 6.32
C TYR A 20 13.94 8.92 6.10
N LEU A 21 13.32 9.39 7.17
CA LEU A 21 12.16 10.26 7.14
C LEU A 21 12.34 11.32 8.24
N PRO A 22 12.32 12.63 7.92
CA PRO A 22 12.60 13.66 8.90
C PRO A 22 11.50 13.73 9.96
N LEU A 23 11.91 13.83 11.22
CA LEU A 23 11.06 14.07 12.39
C LEU A 23 11.58 15.33 13.09
N ALA A 24 10.75 16.33 13.34
CA ALA A 24 11.16 17.54 14.04
C ALA A 24 11.40 17.23 15.52
N ARG A 25 12.65 16.87 15.84
CA ARG A 25 13.11 16.48 17.19
C ARG A 25 12.82 17.51 18.28
N LYS A 26 12.70 18.79 17.89
CA LYS A 26 12.39 19.91 18.79
C LYS A 26 10.89 20.05 19.08
N ALA A 27 10.01 19.51 18.23
CA ALA A 27 8.56 19.61 18.35
C ALA A 27 7.95 18.48 19.20
N LYS A 28 8.43 18.34 20.46
CA LYS A 28 8.12 17.19 21.33
C LYS A 28 6.63 16.88 21.49
N ASN A 29 5.80 17.90 21.70
CA ASN A 29 4.36 17.70 21.94
C ASN A 29 3.54 17.62 20.65
N ALA A 30 3.99 18.26 19.58
CA ALA A 30 3.24 18.36 18.33
C ALA A 30 3.50 17.18 17.39
N GLU A 31 4.74 16.69 17.30
CA GLU A 31 5.08 15.66 16.32
C GLU A 31 5.30 14.28 16.95
N HIS A 32 5.98 14.20 18.10
CA HIS A 32 6.33 12.89 18.66
C HIS A 32 5.09 12.10 19.14
N ARG A 33 4.08 12.80 19.67
CA ARG A 33 2.83 12.19 20.14
C ARG A 33 1.80 12.00 19.03
N ARG A 34 1.86 12.82 17.97
CA ARG A 34 0.89 12.81 16.88
C ARG A 34 0.88 11.47 16.15
N TRP A 35 2.02 10.98 15.68
CA TRP A 35 2.03 9.81 14.82
C TRP A 35 1.54 8.52 15.49
N PRO A 36 1.96 8.20 16.73
CA PRO A 36 1.35 7.07 17.45
C PRO A 36 -0.16 7.23 17.65
N HIS A 37 -0.63 8.46 17.93
CA HIS A 37 -2.04 8.74 18.15
C HIS A 37 -2.88 8.66 16.86
N GLU A 38 -2.39 9.21 15.75
CA GLU A 38 -3.04 9.08 14.43
C GLU A 38 -3.16 7.61 14.02
N LEU A 39 -2.12 6.82 14.29
CA LEU A 39 -2.10 5.40 13.97
C LEU A 39 -3.12 4.60 14.80
N MET A 40 -3.44 5.03 16.03
CA MET A 40 -4.52 4.45 16.82
C MET A 40 -5.88 4.54 16.14
N TYR A 41 -6.14 5.61 15.38
CA TYR A 41 -7.39 5.76 14.63
C TYR A 41 -7.45 4.94 13.34
N GLN A 42 -6.35 4.31 12.94
CA GLN A 42 -6.28 3.48 11.72
C GLN A 42 -6.60 2.00 11.99
N GLU A 43 -7.18 1.68 13.14
CA GLU A 43 -7.56 0.31 13.54
C GLU A 43 -6.38 -0.68 13.54
N VAL A 44 -5.17 -0.18 13.84
CA VAL A 44 -4.00 -1.05 14.03
C VAL A 44 -4.14 -1.82 15.32
N ASP A 45 -3.85 -3.12 15.31
CA ASP A 45 -3.85 -3.95 16.52
C ASP A 45 -2.98 -3.32 17.63
N PRO A 46 -3.52 -3.10 18.84
CA PRO A 46 -2.79 -2.45 19.94
C PRO A 46 -1.46 -3.13 20.31
N ARG A 47 -1.36 -4.46 20.14
CA ARG A 47 -0.12 -5.21 20.39
C ARG A 47 0.97 -4.79 19.41
N VAL A 48 0.61 -4.64 18.13
CA VAL A 48 1.54 -4.17 17.08
C VAL A 48 1.95 -2.72 17.30
N GLN A 49 1.03 -1.86 17.74
CA GLN A 49 1.38 -0.48 18.08
C GLN A 49 2.41 -0.41 19.22
N ASN A 50 2.24 -1.23 20.26
CA ASN A 50 3.18 -1.31 21.38
C ASN A 50 4.57 -1.79 20.93
N MET A 51 4.64 -2.68 19.92
CA MET A 51 5.90 -3.17 19.37
C MET A 51 6.74 -2.09 18.68
N LEU A 52 6.14 -0.99 18.19
CA LEU A 52 6.90 0.09 17.54
C LEU A 52 7.97 0.70 18.45
N ARG A 53 7.78 0.62 19.77
CA ARG A 53 8.70 1.13 20.79
C ARG A 53 9.85 0.16 21.10
N ILE A 54 9.78 -1.09 20.66
CA ILE A 54 10.72 -2.15 21.02
C ILE A 54 11.95 -2.12 20.10
N GLY A 55 13.14 -2.26 20.67
CA GLY A 55 14.38 -2.46 19.92
C GLY A 55 14.88 -1.24 19.13
N GLY A 56 14.40 -0.04 19.44
CA GLY A 56 14.88 1.21 18.85
C GLY A 56 16.14 1.75 19.56
N ALA A 57 17.04 2.38 18.78
CA ALA A 57 18.27 2.97 19.32
C ALA A 57 18.06 4.27 20.12
N ASP A 58 16.91 4.94 19.93
CA ASP A 58 16.56 6.23 20.54
C ASP A 58 15.12 6.18 21.06
N GLN A 59 14.80 6.99 22.08
CA GLN A 59 13.45 7.18 22.63
C GLN A 59 12.42 7.62 21.58
N LEU A 60 12.89 8.20 20.45
CA LEU A 60 12.06 8.63 19.34
C LEU A 60 11.80 7.56 18.27
N ALA A 61 12.45 6.38 18.36
CA ALA A 61 12.33 5.34 17.34
C ALA A 61 10.87 4.92 17.09
N GLY A 62 10.08 4.80 18.16
CA GLY A 62 8.65 4.48 18.03
C GLY A 62 7.85 5.56 17.30
N ALA A 63 8.13 6.84 17.54
CA ALA A 63 7.48 7.94 16.83
C ALA A 63 7.88 8.00 15.36
N VAL A 64 9.17 7.75 15.05
CA VAL A 64 9.66 7.65 13.67
C VAL A 64 8.98 6.49 12.94
N ARG A 65 8.97 5.29 13.51
CA ARG A 65 8.33 4.11 12.91
C ARG A 65 6.82 4.29 12.74
N ALA A 66 6.13 4.93 13.69
CA ALA A 66 4.73 5.30 13.55
C ALA A 66 4.52 6.29 12.37
N LYS A 67 5.41 7.28 12.22
CA LYS A 67 5.36 8.22 11.09
C LYS A 67 5.57 7.51 9.74
N LYS A 68 6.49 6.54 9.69
CA LYS A 68 6.75 5.70 8.50
C LYS A 68 5.54 4.82 8.15
N ALA A 69 4.89 4.22 9.16
CA ALA A 69 3.63 3.49 8.97
C ALA A 69 2.56 4.40 8.37
N MET A 70 2.33 5.58 8.98
CA MET A 70 1.36 6.55 8.46
C MET A 70 1.67 7.02 7.04
N ALA A 71 2.94 7.17 6.67
CA ALA A 71 3.33 7.50 5.30
C ALA A 71 2.93 6.41 4.31
N CYS A 72 3.12 5.14 4.66
CA CYS A 72 2.68 4.01 3.83
C CYS A 72 1.16 3.93 3.71
N LEU A 73 0.43 4.21 4.81
CA LEU A 73 -1.04 4.23 4.81
C LEU A 73 -1.59 5.36 3.94
N LEU A 74 -1.05 6.57 4.06
CA LEU A 74 -1.43 7.70 3.21
C LEU A 74 -1.12 7.41 1.73
N TYR A 75 0.01 6.76 1.45
CA TYR A 75 0.36 6.36 0.09
C TYR A 75 -0.64 5.36 -0.49
N ALA A 76 -1.01 4.33 0.28
CA ALA A 76 -1.98 3.29 -0.05
C ALA A 76 -3.44 3.70 0.21
N SER A 77 -3.74 5.01 0.11
CA SER A 77 -5.07 5.60 0.26
C SER A 77 -5.44 6.42 -0.97
N SER A 78 -6.66 6.96 -1.00
CA SER A 78 -7.13 7.90 -2.02
C SER A 78 -6.52 9.30 -1.89
N VAL A 79 -5.77 9.59 -0.81
CA VAL A 79 -5.19 10.92 -0.55
C VAL A 79 -4.17 11.27 -1.65
N PRO A 80 -4.26 12.45 -2.29
CA PRO A 80 -3.25 12.90 -3.25
C PRO A 80 -1.84 12.96 -2.62
N LEU A 81 -0.81 12.59 -3.39
CA LEU A 81 0.54 12.42 -2.83
C LEU A 81 1.13 13.74 -2.29
N GLY A 82 0.82 14.87 -2.93
CA GLY A 82 1.20 16.18 -2.43
C GLY A 82 0.53 16.53 -1.09
N THR A 83 -0.75 16.15 -0.92
CA THR A 83 -1.46 16.31 0.35
C THR A 83 -0.87 15.42 1.45
N ALA A 84 -0.54 14.17 1.12
CA ALA A 84 0.14 13.26 2.05
C ALA A 84 1.49 13.83 2.52
N GLU A 85 2.29 14.36 1.59
CA GLU A 85 3.55 15.04 1.91
C GLU A 85 3.35 16.24 2.84
N GLN A 86 2.40 17.14 2.53
CA GLN A 86 2.08 18.28 3.38
C GLN A 86 1.68 17.86 4.79
N HIS A 87 0.88 16.80 4.94
CA HIS A 87 0.49 16.29 6.26
C HIS A 87 1.69 15.78 7.06
N LEU A 88 2.58 15.03 6.41
CA LEU A 88 3.78 14.45 7.03
C LEU A 88 4.83 15.51 7.36
N MET A 89 4.99 16.52 6.51
CA MET A 89 6.03 17.55 6.61
C MET A 89 5.56 18.82 7.34
N ARG A 90 4.34 18.87 7.87
CA ARG A 90 3.77 20.05 8.58
C ARG A 90 4.71 20.73 9.61
N HIS A 91 5.61 19.97 10.24
CA HIS A 91 6.54 20.47 11.26
C HIS A 91 8.01 20.56 10.79
N ASN A 92 8.26 20.23 9.53
CA ASN A 92 9.57 20.29 8.89
C ASN A 92 9.59 21.40 7.84
N LEU A 93 10.75 22.02 7.63
CA LEU A 93 10.92 23.14 6.68
C LEU A 93 11.10 22.69 5.21
N GLY A 94 11.03 21.38 4.92
CA GLY A 94 11.29 20.81 3.58
C GLY A 94 10.09 20.05 3.01
N ASN A 95 9.95 20.09 1.68
CA ASN A 95 8.87 19.46 0.89
C ASN A 95 9.43 18.41 -0.08
N GLU A 96 10.32 17.54 0.40
CA GLU A 96 10.96 16.48 -0.41
C GLU A 96 10.71 15.08 0.18
N ALA A 97 9.53 14.88 0.79
CA ALA A 97 9.14 13.61 1.37
C ALA A 97 8.54 12.65 0.34
N VAL A 98 8.10 13.10 -0.84
CA VAL A 98 7.52 12.20 -1.86
C VAL A 98 8.42 11.01 -2.19
N GLY A 99 9.72 11.26 -2.40
CA GLY A 99 10.70 10.19 -2.66
C GLY A 99 10.82 9.22 -1.49
N ALA A 100 10.87 9.75 -0.26
CA ALA A 100 10.89 8.95 0.95
C ALA A 100 9.61 8.12 1.13
N ILE A 101 8.42 8.69 0.85
CA ILE A 101 7.13 7.99 0.93
C ILE A 101 7.13 6.77 0.01
N ARG A 102 7.54 6.94 -1.25
CA ARG A 102 7.63 5.83 -2.22
C ARG A 102 8.67 4.79 -1.80
N ALA A 103 9.83 5.22 -1.31
CA ALA A 103 10.86 4.31 -0.83
C ALA A 103 10.37 3.47 0.36
N MET A 104 9.65 4.07 1.30
CA MET A 104 9.04 3.38 2.44
C MET A 104 7.96 2.39 2.00
N ALA A 105 7.07 2.79 1.08
CA ALA A 105 6.05 1.89 0.55
C ALA A 105 6.67 0.68 -0.16
N SER A 106 7.65 0.92 -1.03
CA SER A 106 8.40 -0.14 -1.74
C SER A 106 9.12 -1.09 -0.77
N ARG A 107 9.79 -0.56 0.26
CA ARG A 107 10.45 -1.39 1.27
C ARG A 107 9.44 -2.18 2.10
N THR A 108 8.30 -1.57 2.45
CA THR A 108 7.22 -2.23 3.21
C THR A 108 6.66 -3.39 2.41
N ARG A 109 6.41 -3.16 1.11
CA ARG A 109 6.00 -4.21 0.16
C ARG A 109 6.97 -5.38 0.20
N GLY A 110 8.28 -5.11 0.07
CA GLY A 110 9.31 -6.15 0.06
C GLY A 110 9.40 -6.98 1.36
N LEU A 111 9.07 -6.38 2.51
CA LEU A 111 9.08 -7.09 3.80
C LEU A 111 7.75 -7.78 4.12
N THR A 112 6.67 -7.43 3.42
CA THR A 112 5.31 -7.93 3.68
C THR A 112 5.26 -9.47 3.68
N PRO A 113 5.85 -10.21 2.73
CA PRO A 113 5.85 -11.67 2.76
C PRO A 113 6.60 -12.27 3.96
N ALA A 114 7.70 -11.65 4.39
CA ALA A 114 8.47 -12.10 5.55
C ALA A 114 7.68 -11.90 6.85
N VAL A 115 7.11 -10.71 7.02
CA VAL A 115 6.25 -10.37 8.17
C VAL A 115 5.04 -11.30 8.23
N MET A 116 4.40 -11.56 7.09
CA MET A 116 3.25 -12.46 7.02
C MET A 116 3.63 -13.89 7.40
N ARG A 117 4.78 -14.40 6.96
CA ARG A 117 5.25 -15.75 7.36
C ARG A 117 5.49 -15.87 8.86
N VAL A 118 6.11 -14.86 9.48
CA VAL A 118 6.33 -14.83 10.93
C VAL A 118 4.98 -14.80 11.67
N LEU A 119 4.04 -13.96 11.22
CA LEU A 119 2.72 -13.86 11.83
C LEU A 119 1.91 -15.15 11.69
N ALA A 120 1.92 -15.79 10.53
CA ALA A 120 1.24 -17.07 10.31
C ALA A 120 1.84 -18.20 11.17
N PHE A 121 3.15 -18.16 11.41
CA PHE A 121 3.82 -19.11 12.30
C PHE A 121 3.43 -18.90 13.77
N LEU A 122 3.35 -17.64 14.21
CA LEU A 122 3.00 -17.29 15.60
C LEU A 122 1.49 -17.36 15.90
N HIS A 123 0.65 -17.20 14.88
CA HIS A 123 -0.80 -17.10 14.97
C HIS A 123 -1.48 -17.91 13.85
N PRO A 124 -1.36 -19.25 13.86
CA PRO A 124 -1.91 -20.11 12.80
C PRO A 124 -3.45 -20.05 12.71
N GLU A 125 -4.12 -19.60 13.75
CA GLU A 125 -5.58 -19.42 13.82
C GLU A 125 -6.09 -18.24 12.99
N ILE A 126 -5.22 -17.29 12.62
CA ILE A 126 -5.61 -16.13 11.85
C ILE A 126 -5.64 -16.52 10.37
N ALA A 127 -6.82 -16.44 9.75
CA ALA A 127 -6.94 -16.54 8.31
C ALA A 127 -6.23 -15.34 7.64
N THR A 128 -5.24 -15.64 6.81
CA THR A 128 -4.38 -14.62 6.18
C THR A 128 -4.63 -14.47 4.69
N GLY A 129 -5.41 -15.38 4.09
CA GLY A 129 -5.90 -15.31 2.72
C GLY A 129 -4.90 -14.74 1.72
N ASP A 130 -5.38 -13.84 0.89
CA ASP A 130 -4.62 -13.02 -0.07
C ASP A 130 -4.16 -11.68 0.55
N LEU A 131 -4.26 -11.50 1.88
CA LEU A 131 -4.03 -10.21 2.55
C LEU A 131 -2.66 -9.60 2.23
N ALA A 132 -1.62 -10.43 2.21
CA ALA A 132 -0.26 -10.00 1.89
C ALA A 132 -0.17 -9.51 0.44
N GLU A 133 -0.75 -10.27 -0.50
CA GLU A 133 -0.76 -9.94 -1.92
C GLU A 133 -1.51 -8.63 -2.19
N ARG A 134 -2.74 -8.51 -1.69
CA ARG A 134 -3.54 -7.27 -1.77
C ARG A 134 -2.80 -6.07 -1.17
N THR A 135 -2.18 -6.27 -0.01
CA THR A 135 -1.39 -5.21 0.65
C THR A 135 -0.20 -4.80 -0.20
N MET A 136 0.49 -5.75 -0.83
CA MET A 136 1.62 -5.48 -1.70
C MET A 136 1.21 -4.69 -2.93
N VAL A 137 0.10 -5.04 -3.59
CA VAL A 137 -0.44 -4.31 -4.75
C VAL A 137 -0.76 -2.86 -4.39
N ARG A 138 -1.43 -2.65 -3.24
CA ARG A 138 -1.73 -1.30 -2.74
C ARG A 138 -0.48 -0.46 -2.50
N LEU A 139 0.56 -1.06 -1.91
CA LEU A 139 1.85 -0.41 -1.64
C LEU A 139 2.72 -0.22 -2.89
N GLU A 140 2.49 -1.01 -3.94
CA GLU A 140 3.19 -0.88 -5.21
C GLU A 140 2.62 0.26 -6.05
N LEU A 141 1.29 0.29 -6.19
CA LEU A 141 0.59 1.23 -7.04
C LEU A 141 0.23 2.53 -6.30
N GLY A 142 0.26 2.50 -4.96
CA GLY A 142 -0.17 3.61 -4.10
C GLY A 142 -1.68 3.85 -4.19
N ILE A 143 -2.45 2.77 -4.15
CA ILE A 143 -3.90 2.81 -4.35
C ILE A 143 -4.66 2.37 -3.09
N PRO A 144 -5.89 2.89 -2.89
CA PRO A 144 -6.77 2.45 -1.82
C PRO A 144 -7.26 1.01 -2.04
N ALA A 145 -7.87 0.42 -1.00
CA ALA A 145 -8.25 -0.99 -1.01
C ALA A 145 -9.35 -1.30 -2.05
N GLU A 146 -10.19 -0.31 -2.33
CA GLU A 146 -11.28 -0.32 -3.28
C GLU A 146 -10.80 -0.57 -4.72
N LEU A 147 -9.55 -0.21 -5.04
CA LEU A 147 -8.98 -0.39 -6.38
C LEU A 147 -8.08 -1.62 -6.51
N VAL A 148 -7.96 -2.43 -5.46
CA VAL A 148 -6.95 -3.50 -5.44
C VAL A 148 -7.21 -4.58 -6.49
N GLU A 149 -8.47 -4.90 -6.78
CA GLU A 149 -8.83 -5.88 -7.83
C GLU A 149 -8.35 -5.41 -9.20
N LEU A 150 -8.62 -4.14 -9.53
CA LEU A 150 -8.11 -3.52 -10.74
C LEU A 150 -6.57 -3.49 -10.74
N GLY A 151 -5.95 -3.20 -9.59
CA GLY A 151 -4.51 -3.20 -9.43
C GLY A 151 -3.86 -4.56 -9.66
N MET A 152 -4.51 -5.65 -9.23
CA MET A 152 -4.03 -7.02 -9.44
C MET A 152 -4.05 -7.41 -10.92
N VAL A 153 -5.05 -6.93 -11.68
CA VAL A 153 -5.18 -7.24 -13.11
C VAL A 153 -4.33 -6.31 -13.97
N LEU A 154 -4.44 -5.00 -13.79
CA LEU A 154 -3.80 -4.01 -14.66
C LEU A 154 -2.38 -3.64 -14.22
N GLY A 155 -2.08 -3.74 -12.92
CA GLY A 155 -0.75 -3.44 -12.40
C GLY A 155 -0.25 -2.06 -12.82
N ALA A 156 0.97 -2.00 -13.37
CA ALA A 156 1.64 -0.78 -13.80
C ALA A 156 1.15 -0.23 -15.16
N GLU A 157 0.14 -0.84 -15.81
CA GLU A 157 -0.47 -0.31 -17.05
C GLU A 157 -1.13 1.05 -16.85
N LEU A 158 -1.52 1.35 -15.61
CA LEU A 158 -2.07 2.63 -15.18
C LEU A 158 -1.18 3.28 -14.14
N THR A 159 -1.07 4.60 -14.25
CA THR A 159 -0.46 5.42 -13.20
C THR A 159 -1.38 5.51 -11.98
N ARG A 160 -0.80 5.84 -10.81
CA ARG A 160 -1.59 6.15 -9.61
C ARG A 160 -2.69 7.19 -9.86
N ALA A 161 -2.38 8.24 -10.63
CA ALA A 161 -3.33 9.29 -10.94
C ALA A 161 -4.54 8.73 -11.71
N GLN A 162 -4.29 7.87 -12.70
CA GLN A 162 -5.33 7.18 -13.47
C GLN A 162 -6.19 6.27 -12.61
N TYR A 163 -5.59 5.48 -11.71
CA TYR A 163 -6.35 4.69 -10.73
C TYR A 163 -7.26 5.58 -9.87
N LEU A 164 -6.76 6.69 -9.36
CA LEU A 164 -7.57 7.60 -8.56
C LEU A 164 -8.67 8.30 -9.39
N SER A 165 -8.45 8.55 -10.68
CA SER A 165 -9.51 9.02 -11.59
C SER A 165 -10.62 7.98 -11.75
N LEU A 166 -10.28 6.70 -11.89
CA LEU A 166 -11.26 5.62 -11.94
C LEU A 166 -12.11 5.56 -10.67
N LEU A 167 -11.46 5.65 -9.49
CA LEU A 167 -12.18 5.71 -8.22
C LEU A 167 -13.13 6.91 -8.13
N GLN A 168 -12.72 8.09 -8.61
CA GLN A 168 -13.58 9.28 -8.63
C GLN A 168 -14.77 9.11 -9.59
N ALA A 169 -14.61 8.33 -10.65
CA ALA A 169 -15.69 7.95 -11.57
C ALA A 169 -16.54 6.77 -11.04
N GLY A 170 -16.22 6.21 -9.87
CA GLY A 170 -16.90 5.05 -9.30
C GLY A 170 -16.53 3.71 -9.93
N ILE A 171 -15.47 3.67 -10.74
CA ILE A 171 -14.99 2.45 -11.42
C ILE A 171 -13.93 1.80 -10.53
N THR A 172 -14.28 0.69 -9.89
CA THR A 172 -13.47 0.03 -8.85
C THR A 172 -13.18 -1.44 -9.14
N SER A 173 -13.91 -2.04 -10.07
CA SER A 173 -13.79 -3.45 -10.44
C SER A 173 -13.50 -3.66 -11.94
N PRO A 174 -12.93 -4.81 -12.32
CA PRO A 174 -12.71 -5.16 -13.71
C PRO A 174 -14.00 -5.13 -14.56
N ASP A 175 -15.11 -5.61 -14.00
CA ASP A 175 -16.41 -5.66 -14.66
C ASP A 175 -16.93 -4.24 -15.00
N GLU A 176 -16.72 -3.27 -14.11
CA GLU A 176 -17.09 -1.87 -14.34
C GLU A 176 -16.25 -1.23 -15.46
N VAL A 177 -14.98 -1.61 -15.60
CA VAL A 177 -14.13 -1.15 -16.71
C VAL A 177 -14.59 -1.75 -18.04
N GLU A 178 -15.00 -3.02 -18.04
CA GLU A 178 -15.52 -3.70 -19.22
C GLU A 178 -16.89 -3.15 -19.65
N ALA A 179 -17.75 -2.81 -18.70
CA ALA A 179 -19.06 -2.21 -18.96
C ALA A 179 -19.01 -0.73 -19.40
N SER A 180 -17.88 -0.05 -19.16
CA SER A 180 -17.71 1.37 -19.52
C SER A 180 -17.52 1.54 -21.03
N ASP A 181 -18.12 2.58 -21.61
CA ASP A 181 -17.84 2.92 -23.01
C ASP A 181 -16.41 3.46 -23.17
N ALA A 182 -15.77 3.11 -24.30
CA ALA A 182 -14.36 3.44 -24.55
C ALA A 182 -14.07 4.94 -24.52
N THR A 183 -15.03 5.77 -24.95
CA THR A 183 -14.90 7.23 -24.97
C THR A 183 -14.92 7.81 -23.55
N SER A 184 -15.87 7.39 -22.70
CA SER A 184 -15.93 7.80 -21.30
C SER A 184 -14.71 7.33 -20.52
N LEU A 185 -14.26 6.09 -20.77
CA LEU A 185 -13.05 5.56 -20.15
C LEU A 185 -11.81 6.36 -20.57
N ALA A 186 -11.69 6.68 -21.86
CA ALA A 186 -10.60 7.51 -22.39
C ALA A 186 -10.58 8.91 -21.76
N ASN A 187 -11.75 9.54 -21.64
CA ASN A 187 -11.90 10.84 -20.99
C ASN A 187 -11.52 10.78 -19.49
N CYS A 188 -12.00 9.76 -18.77
CA CYS A 188 -11.69 9.54 -17.36
C CYS A 188 -10.17 9.38 -17.14
N LEU A 189 -9.52 8.58 -17.98
CA LEU A 189 -8.09 8.28 -17.86
C LEU A 189 -7.18 9.33 -18.52
N THR A 190 -7.76 10.32 -19.22
CA THR A 190 -7.05 11.31 -20.04
C THR A 190 -6.10 10.64 -21.06
N VAL A 191 -6.61 9.64 -21.77
CA VAL A 191 -5.88 8.89 -22.82
C VAL A 191 -6.68 8.89 -24.13
N SER A 192 -6.11 8.34 -25.20
CA SER A 192 -6.86 8.14 -26.44
C SER A 192 -7.88 7.00 -26.33
N GLU A 193 -8.97 7.08 -27.09
CA GLU A 193 -9.98 6.00 -27.20
C GLU A 193 -9.36 4.67 -27.62
N ALA A 194 -8.35 4.71 -28.50
CA ALA A 194 -7.57 3.53 -28.88
C ALA A 194 -6.84 2.90 -27.69
N ARG A 195 -6.25 3.71 -26.79
CA ARG A 195 -5.60 3.20 -25.57
C ARG A 195 -6.62 2.65 -24.58
N ALA A 196 -7.78 3.27 -24.44
CA ALA A 196 -8.87 2.76 -23.60
C ALA A 196 -9.35 1.39 -24.08
N THR A 197 -9.55 1.22 -25.39
CA THR A 197 -9.91 -0.07 -26.01
C THR A 197 -8.83 -1.14 -25.78
N GLN A 198 -7.55 -0.77 -25.92
CA GLN A 198 -6.43 -1.68 -25.63
C GLN A 198 -6.40 -2.12 -24.16
N LEU A 199 -6.68 -1.20 -23.22
CA LEU A 199 -6.75 -1.51 -21.80
C LEU A 199 -7.90 -2.48 -21.48
N GLN A 200 -9.07 -2.28 -22.09
CA GLN A 200 -10.21 -3.19 -21.93
C GLN A 200 -9.90 -4.59 -22.48
N ALA A 201 -9.30 -4.68 -23.66
CA ALA A 201 -8.89 -5.96 -24.24
C ALA A 201 -7.85 -6.69 -23.36
N LEU A 202 -6.87 -5.95 -22.84
CA LEU A 202 -5.84 -6.48 -21.94
C LEU A 202 -6.44 -6.96 -20.62
N LEU A 203 -7.40 -6.22 -20.07
CA LEU A 203 -8.13 -6.61 -18.87
C LEU A 203 -8.88 -7.92 -19.10
N HIS A 204 -9.65 -8.03 -20.18
CA HIS A 204 -10.40 -9.23 -20.52
C HIS A 204 -9.50 -10.47 -20.64
N GLU A 205 -8.36 -10.35 -21.33
CA GLU A 205 -7.38 -11.45 -21.46
C GLU A 205 -6.79 -11.85 -20.10
N ARG A 206 -6.39 -10.90 -19.25
CA ARG A 206 -5.80 -11.20 -17.94
C ARG A 206 -6.80 -11.79 -16.95
N VAL A 207 -8.06 -11.33 -16.97
CA VAL A 207 -9.13 -11.94 -16.16
C VAL A 207 -9.36 -13.39 -16.59
N ARG A 208 -9.38 -13.66 -17.90
CA ARG A 208 -9.50 -15.04 -18.41
C ARG A 208 -8.33 -15.92 -17.94
N GLN A 209 -7.09 -15.44 -18.07
CA GLN A 209 -5.90 -16.18 -17.64
C GLN A 209 -5.88 -16.48 -16.13
N SER A 210 -6.36 -15.53 -15.31
CA SER A 210 -6.51 -15.74 -13.85
C SER A 210 -7.47 -16.90 -13.53
N ASN A 211 -8.55 -17.04 -14.30
CA ASN A 211 -9.53 -18.10 -14.11
C ASN A 211 -9.05 -19.49 -14.64
N GLU A 212 -8.12 -19.50 -15.59
CA GLU A 212 -7.64 -20.74 -16.24
C GLU A 212 -6.41 -21.36 -15.54
N SER A 213 -5.75 -20.66 -14.62
CA SER A 213 -4.46 -21.07 -14.07
C SER A 213 -4.56 -21.95 -12.80
N PHE A 214 -4.65 -23.27 -12.95
CA PHE A 214 -4.24 -24.26 -11.93
C PHE A 214 -3.73 -25.59 -12.53
N ALA A 215 -2.90 -25.54 -13.58
CA ALA A 215 -2.18 -26.73 -14.04
C ALA A 215 -0.71 -26.66 -13.61
N PRO A 216 -0.25 -27.53 -12.69
CA PRO A 216 1.17 -27.61 -12.37
C PRO A 216 1.96 -27.99 -13.63
N LEU A 217 2.93 -27.15 -13.99
CA LEU A 217 3.81 -27.35 -15.15
C LEU A 217 4.74 -28.57 -14.99
N LEU A 218 4.88 -29.09 -13.77
CA LEU A 218 5.74 -30.22 -13.47
C LEU A 218 4.93 -31.31 -12.75
N PRO A 219 5.14 -32.59 -13.09
CA PRO A 219 4.61 -33.69 -12.30
C PRO A 219 5.18 -33.63 -10.87
N PRO A 220 4.46 -34.16 -9.86
CA PRO A 220 4.96 -34.19 -8.48
C PRO A 220 6.29 -34.95 -8.42
N PRO A 221 7.24 -34.50 -7.58
CA PRO A 221 8.53 -35.17 -7.45
C PRO A 221 8.31 -36.63 -7.03
N THR A 222 8.95 -37.53 -7.75
CA THR A 222 9.01 -38.95 -7.41
C THR A 222 10.20 -39.12 -6.47
N GLU A 223 9.94 -39.57 -5.24
CA GLU A 223 10.97 -40.00 -4.28
C GLU A 223 11.73 -41.23 -4.78
#